data_AF-T0RGK7-F1
#
_entry.id   AF-T0RGK7-F1
#
_cell.length_a   1.000
_cell.length_b   1.000
_cell.length_c   1.000
_cell.angle_alpha   90.00
_cell.angle_beta   90.00
_cell.angle_gamma   90.00
#
_symmetry.space_group_name_H-M   'P 1'
#
loop_
_entity.id
_entity.type
_entity.pdbx_description
1 polymer ?
#
loop_
_entity_poly.entity_id
_entity_poly.type
_entity_poly.pdbx_seq_one_letter_code
_entity_poly.pdbx_strand_id
1 'polypeptide(L)'
;MSDILNTIVAAQAPPSNQWEYFELGVKLTLARWTALRMAMEGEWGGGDMKRKCEILLEEILHLFKYQKQVLFDDLAVNIEDYIESEFGLVCEDGSVDEVAKVLCACAEECKQGQIERIRQLKEQFETSTFAIDLKRAKIQQEQEFLQRAAMVAENGGEMEVDDTPAVDEDGFQTIRRSTRKKAQPKFYDPAVQFPGAQ
;
A
#
# COMPACT_ATOMS: atom_id res chain seq x y z
N MET A 1 -3.07 5.94 3.25
CA MET A 1 -3.24 4.96 2.18
C MET A 1 -4.24 5.54 1.21
N SER A 2 -3.95 5.58 -0.08
CA SER A 2 -4.62 6.49 -1.02
C SER A 2 -6.13 6.22 -1.14
N ASP A 3 -6.94 6.98 -0.41
CA ASP A 3 -8.41 6.92 -0.38
C ASP A 3 -9.02 7.11 -1.78
N ILE A 4 -8.24 7.65 -2.73
CA ILE A 4 -8.67 8.00 -4.08
C ILE A 4 -9.17 6.77 -4.86
N LEU A 5 -8.38 5.69 -4.96
CA LEU A 5 -8.81 4.48 -5.69
C LEU A 5 -10.02 3.82 -5.01
N ASN A 6 -10.03 3.81 -3.68
CA ASN A 6 -11.16 3.28 -2.92
C ASN A 6 -12.42 4.09 -3.13
N THR A 7 -12.31 5.41 -3.20
CA THR A 7 -13.41 6.33 -3.49
C THR A 7 -13.93 6.13 -4.91
N ILE A 8 -13.04 5.94 -5.89
CA ILE A 8 -13.43 5.68 -7.29
C ILE A 8 -14.21 4.36 -7.40
N VAL A 9 -13.78 3.31 -6.69
CA VAL A 9 -14.50 2.03 -6.64
C VAL A 9 -15.84 2.16 -5.90
N ALA A 10 -15.87 2.85 -4.76
CA ALA A 10 -17.08 3.01 -3.94
C ALA A 10 -18.15 3.91 -4.59
N ALA A 11 -17.74 4.85 -5.45
CA ALA A 11 -18.65 5.72 -6.19
C ALA A 11 -19.40 5.00 -7.33
N GLN A 12 -19.03 3.77 -7.67
CA GLN A 12 -19.66 3.01 -8.74
C GLN A 12 -21.09 2.58 -8.35
N ALA A 13 -22.08 2.97 -9.18
CA ALA A 13 -23.45 2.49 -9.07
C ALA A 13 -23.52 0.97 -9.29
N PRO A 14 -24.51 0.26 -8.71
CA PRO A 14 -24.65 -1.18 -8.85
C PRO A 14 -24.72 -1.57 -10.34
N PRO A 15 -23.81 -2.44 -10.82
CA PRO A 15 -23.72 -2.78 -12.23
C PRO A 15 -24.94 -3.55 -12.70
N SER A 16 -25.54 -3.07 -13.79
CA SER A 16 -26.74 -3.60 -14.43
C SER A 16 -26.44 -4.32 -15.75
N ASN A 17 -25.39 -3.88 -16.46
CA ASN A 17 -25.00 -4.39 -17.77
C ASN A 17 -23.61 -5.06 -17.73
N GLN A 18 -23.33 -5.96 -18.67
CA GLN A 18 -22.01 -6.62 -18.79
C GLN A 18 -20.85 -5.61 -18.84
N TRP A 19 -21.05 -4.48 -19.50
CA TRP A 19 -20.08 -3.38 -19.58
C TRP A 19 -19.80 -2.74 -18.21
N GLU A 20 -20.84 -2.52 -17.40
CA GLU A 20 -20.68 -1.93 -16.06
C GLU A 20 -19.97 -2.90 -15.11
N TYR A 21 -20.19 -4.20 -15.28
CA TYR A 21 -19.39 -5.21 -14.58
C TYR A 21 -17.93 -5.17 -15.02
N PHE A 22 -17.66 -5.04 -16.32
CA PHE A 22 -16.30 -4.89 -16.83
C PHE A 22 -15.62 -3.65 -16.24
N GLU A 23 -16.29 -2.49 -16.30
CA GLU A 23 -15.78 -1.24 -15.70
C GLU A 23 -15.46 -1.40 -14.21
N LEU A 24 -16.35 -2.05 -13.45
CA LEU A 24 -16.09 -2.37 -12.05
C LEU A 24 -14.86 -3.28 -11.90
N GLY A 25 -14.70 -4.29 -12.77
CA GLY A 25 -13.54 -5.16 -12.81
C GLY A 25 -12.23 -4.41 -13.06
N VAL A 26 -12.23 -3.43 -13.98
CA VAL A 26 -11.07 -2.57 -14.25
C VAL A 26 -10.72 -1.75 -13.01
N LYS A 27 -11.72 -1.08 -12.41
CA LYS A 27 -11.54 -0.27 -11.19
C LYS A 27 -10.97 -1.11 -10.05
N LEU A 28 -11.50 -2.31 -9.82
CA LEU A 28 -11.01 -3.23 -8.77
C LEU A 28 -9.58 -3.70 -9.03
N THR A 29 -9.22 -3.96 -10.29
CA THR A 29 -7.88 -4.43 -10.68
C THR A 29 -6.85 -3.32 -10.45
N LEU A 30 -7.11 -2.11 -10.95
CA LEU A 30 -6.27 -0.94 -10.70
C LEU A 30 -6.18 -0.61 -9.21
N ALA A 31 -7.32 -0.68 -8.51
CA ALA A 31 -7.38 -0.46 -7.08
C ALA A 31 -6.61 -1.51 -6.29
N ARG A 32 -6.29 -2.70 -6.84
CA ARG A 32 -5.46 -3.75 -6.20
C ARG A 32 -3.98 -3.63 -6.52
N TRP A 33 -3.63 -2.95 -7.60
CA TRP A 33 -2.25 -2.88 -8.07
C TRP A 33 -1.39 -2.06 -7.10
N THR A 34 -0.41 -2.74 -6.50
CA THR A 34 0.42 -2.18 -5.42
C THR A 34 1.33 -1.06 -5.91
N ALA A 35 1.92 -1.18 -7.10
CA ALA A 35 2.80 -0.16 -7.65
C ALA A 35 2.05 1.17 -7.84
N LEU A 36 0.85 1.11 -8.44
CA LEU A 36 -0.01 2.29 -8.61
C LEU A 36 -0.42 2.91 -7.26
N ARG A 37 -0.82 2.09 -6.28
CA ARG A 37 -1.13 2.59 -4.91
C ARG A 37 0.05 3.31 -4.28
N MET A 38 1.25 2.74 -4.38
CA MET A 38 2.46 3.35 -3.82
C MET A 38 2.79 4.67 -4.50
N ALA A 39 2.66 4.74 -5.84
CA ALA A 39 2.86 5.98 -6.58
C ALA A 39 1.85 7.06 -6.16
N MET A 40 0.59 6.70 -5.92
CA MET A 40 -0.43 7.64 -5.44
C MET A 40 -0.19 8.10 -4.00
N GLU A 41 0.24 7.21 -3.11
CA GLU A 41 0.56 7.55 -1.72
C GLU A 41 1.81 8.41 -1.59
N GLY A 42 2.79 8.18 -2.47
CA GLY A 42 4.01 8.99 -2.56
C GLY A 42 3.84 10.27 -3.36
N GLU A 43 2.66 10.53 -3.93
CA GLU A 43 2.40 11.65 -4.86
C GLU A 43 3.39 11.71 -6.04
N TRP A 44 3.81 10.54 -6.54
CA TRP A 44 4.75 10.45 -7.66
C TRP A 44 4.11 11.06 -8.92
N GLY A 45 4.91 11.80 -9.70
CA GLY A 45 4.41 12.54 -10.87
C GLY A 45 3.58 13.80 -10.55
N GLY A 46 3.24 14.05 -9.27
CA GLY A 46 2.52 15.25 -8.81
C GLY A 46 1.17 15.51 -9.51
N GLY A 47 0.62 16.71 -9.29
CA GLY A 47 -0.65 17.14 -9.91
C GLY A 47 -1.88 16.44 -9.34
N ASP A 48 -2.99 16.48 -10.08
CA ASP A 48 -4.24 15.82 -9.65
C ASP A 48 -4.18 14.32 -9.93
N MET A 49 -3.70 13.58 -8.94
CA MET A 49 -3.55 12.13 -8.96
C MET A 49 -4.89 11.41 -9.21
N LYS A 50 -6.00 11.97 -8.72
CA LYS A 50 -7.33 11.41 -8.97
C LYS A 50 -7.68 11.52 -10.45
N ARG A 51 -7.46 12.70 -11.03
CA ARG A 51 -7.72 12.92 -12.46
C ARG A 51 -6.87 12.01 -13.35
N LYS A 52 -5.60 11.82 -13.01
CA LYS A 52 -4.71 10.90 -13.73
C LYS A 52 -5.21 9.45 -13.70
N CYS A 53 -5.71 8.97 -12.56
CA CYS A 53 -6.30 7.63 -12.49
C CYS A 53 -7.62 7.50 -13.25
N GLU A 54 -8.46 8.54 -13.26
CA GLU A 54 -9.69 8.56 -14.07
C GLU A 54 -9.36 8.49 -15.57
N ILE A 55 -8.33 9.22 -16.02
CA ILE A 55 -7.89 9.19 -17.42
C ILE A 55 -7.35 7.79 -17.77
N LEU A 56 -6.51 7.17 -16.92
CA LEU A 56 -6.04 5.79 -17.15
C LEU A 56 -7.21 4.81 -17.31
N LEU A 57 -8.20 4.92 -16.43
CA LEU A 57 -9.40 4.09 -16.50
C LEU A 57 -10.15 4.32 -17.82
N GLU A 58 -10.35 5.58 -18.20
CA GLU A 58 -11.01 5.94 -19.47
C GLU A 58 -10.24 5.38 -20.67
N GLU A 59 -8.91 5.47 -20.71
CA GLU A 59 -8.09 4.93 -21.80
C GLU A 59 -8.23 3.41 -21.93
N ILE A 60 -8.12 2.68 -20.82
CA ILE A 60 -8.32 1.22 -20.81
C ILE A 60 -9.72 0.88 -21.35
N LEU A 61 -10.76 1.54 -20.84
CA LEU A 61 -12.13 1.31 -21.31
C LEU A 61 -12.31 1.65 -22.79
N HIS A 62 -11.69 2.72 -23.27
CA HIS A 62 -11.73 3.11 -24.68
C HIS A 62 -11.10 2.05 -25.59
N LEU A 63 -9.97 1.45 -25.18
CA LEU A 63 -9.35 0.36 -25.93
C LEU A 63 -10.32 -0.82 -26.10
N PHE A 64 -10.94 -1.28 -25.02
CA PHE A 64 -11.89 -2.40 -25.07
C PHE A 64 -13.19 -2.07 -25.79
N LYS A 65 -13.59 -0.79 -25.86
CA LYS A 65 -14.80 -0.34 -26.55
C LYS A 65 -14.64 -0.34 -28.07
N TYR A 66 -13.48 0.07 -28.58
CA TYR A 66 -13.27 0.29 -30.03
C TYR A 66 -12.44 -0.80 -30.70
N GLN A 67 -11.59 -1.52 -29.95
CA GLN A 67 -10.82 -2.63 -30.49
C GLN A 67 -11.62 -3.93 -30.41
N LYS A 68 -11.68 -4.65 -31.53
CA LYS A 68 -12.36 -5.96 -31.58
C LYS A 68 -11.65 -6.99 -30.71
N GLN A 69 -10.33 -6.94 -30.69
CA GLN A 69 -9.46 -7.80 -29.93
C GLN A 69 -8.36 -6.95 -29.30
N VAL A 70 -8.24 -7.04 -27.98
CA VAL A 70 -7.19 -6.38 -27.20
C VAL A 70 -6.26 -7.49 -26.72
N LEU A 71 -5.01 -7.49 -27.20
CA LEU A 71 -3.98 -8.39 -26.73
C LEU A 71 -3.39 -7.83 -25.43
N PHE A 72 -2.99 -8.73 -24.53
CA PHE A 72 -2.45 -8.31 -23.24
C PHE A 72 -1.10 -7.59 -23.40
N ASP A 73 -0.27 -7.98 -24.37
CA ASP A 73 1.02 -7.33 -24.65
C ASP A 73 0.80 -5.86 -25.06
N ASP A 74 -0.11 -5.60 -26.00
CA ASP A 74 -0.42 -4.24 -26.45
C ASP A 74 -1.04 -3.38 -25.32
N LEU A 75 -1.88 -4.01 -24.49
CA LEU A 75 -2.48 -3.34 -23.33
C LEU A 75 -1.43 -3.01 -22.27
N ALA A 76 -0.47 -3.92 -22.03
CA ALA A 76 0.60 -3.71 -21.07
C ALA A 76 1.47 -2.52 -21.48
N VAL A 77 1.90 -2.44 -22.74
CA VAL A 77 2.66 -1.30 -23.28
C VAL A 77 1.92 0.01 -23.09
N ASN A 78 0.63 0.07 -23.42
CA ASN A 78 -0.16 1.30 -23.24
C ASN A 78 -0.27 1.73 -21.77
N ILE A 79 -0.43 0.77 -20.85
CA ILE A 79 -0.49 1.04 -19.41
C ILE A 79 0.88 1.51 -18.89
N GLU A 80 1.96 0.88 -19.34
CA GLU A 80 3.34 1.21 -18.97
C GLU A 80 3.70 2.63 -19.42
N ASP A 81 3.48 2.94 -20.71
CA ASP A 81 3.75 4.26 -21.29
C ASP A 81 3.02 5.37 -20.51
N TYR A 82 1.74 5.15 -20.19
CA TYR A 82 0.95 6.12 -19.43
C TYR A 82 1.47 6.33 -18.01
N ILE A 83 1.84 5.25 -17.34
CA ILE A 83 2.27 5.29 -15.94
C ILE A 83 3.68 5.87 -15.80
N GLU A 84 4.56 5.58 -16.76
CA GLU A 84 5.87 6.22 -16.82
C GLU A 84 5.73 7.74 -17.04
N SER A 85 4.89 8.16 -17.98
CA SER A 85 4.66 9.59 -18.29
C SER A 85 3.98 10.35 -17.14
N GLU A 86 2.87 9.82 -16.62
CA GLU A 86 2.01 10.57 -15.70
C GLU A 86 2.37 10.35 -14.22
N PHE A 87 2.86 9.17 -13.85
CA PHE A 87 3.21 8.84 -12.47
C PHE A 87 4.72 8.79 -12.24
N GLY A 88 5.54 8.85 -13.30
CA GLY A 88 6.99 8.70 -13.17
C GLY A 88 7.38 7.32 -12.62
N LEU A 89 6.55 6.30 -12.87
CA LEU A 89 6.70 4.96 -12.31
C LEU A 89 7.18 4.01 -13.42
N VAL A 90 8.32 3.36 -13.18
CA VAL A 90 8.85 2.29 -14.03
C VAL A 90 8.69 0.96 -13.29
N CYS A 91 7.94 0.03 -13.87
CA CYS A 91 7.57 -1.25 -13.26
C CYS A 91 8.31 -2.43 -13.89
N GLU A 92 9.51 -2.75 -13.40
CA GLU A 92 10.32 -3.89 -13.90
C GLU A 92 9.96 -5.23 -13.26
N ASP A 93 8.93 -5.28 -12.40
CA ASP A 93 8.52 -6.48 -11.67
C ASP A 93 7.53 -7.37 -12.43
N GLY A 94 7.17 -7.00 -13.67
CA GLY A 94 6.18 -7.70 -14.49
C GLY A 94 4.74 -7.50 -14.02
N SER A 95 4.50 -6.61 -13.05
CA SER A 95 3.15 -6.37 -12.52
C SER A 95 2.21 -5.74 -13.55
N VAL A 96 2.74 -4.96 -14.51
CA VAL A 96 1.98 -4.39 -15.62
C VAL A 96 1.40 -5.51 -16.51
N ASP A 97 2.23 -6.49 -16.86
CA ASP A 97 1.80 -7.65 -17.67
C ASP A 97 0.71 -8.46 -16.96
N GLU A 98 0.85 -8.66 -15.64
CA GLU A 98 -0.15 -9.36 -14.84
C GLU A 98 -1.48 -8.59 -14.82
N VAL A 99 -1.43 -7.27 -14.63
CA VAL A 99 -2.62 -6.41 -14.67
C VAL A 99 -3.28 -6.50 -16.05
N ALA A 100 -2.52 -6.39 -17.14
CA ALA A 100 -3.05 -6.48 -18.49
C ALA A 100 -3.72 -7.85 -18.76
N LYS A 101 -3.10 -8.95 -18.34
CA LYS A 101 -3.68 -10.30 -18.45
C LYS A 101 -5.00 -10.43 -17.67
N VAL A 102 -5.05 -9.88 -16.45
CA VAL A 102 -6.27 -9.87 -15.63
C VAL A 102 -7.38 -9.06 -16.31
N LEU A 103 -7.06 -7.89 -16.87
CA LEU A 103 -8.03 -7.06 -17.58
C LEU A 103 -8.57 -7.75 -18.84
N CYS A 104 -7.72 -8.38 -19.64
CA CYS A 104 -8.14 -9.17 -20.80
C CYS A 104 -9.05 -10.33 -20.40
N ALA A 105 -8.70 -11.09 -19.35
CA ALA A 105 -9.53 -12.18 -18.85
C ALA A 105 -10.90 -11.67 -18.36
N CYS A 106 -10.92 -10.58 -17.58
CA CYS A 106 -12.18 -9.94 -17.15
C CYS A 106 -13.04 -9.52 -18.34
N ALA A 107 -12.45 -8.99 -19.41
CA ALA A 107 -13.19 -8.61 -20.61
C ALA A 107 -13.82 -9.83 -21.32
N GLU A 108 -13.07 -10.94 -21.43
CA GLU A 108 -13.57 -12.18 -22.04
C GLU A 108 -14.69 -12.82 -21.21
N GLU A 109 -14.52 -12.88 -19.88
CA GLU A 109 -15.52 -13.39 -18.95
C GLU A 109 -16.81 -12.54 -19.00
N CYS A 110 -16.69 -11.21 -19.02
CA CYS A 110 -17.83 -10.30 -19.19
C CYS A 110 -18.57 -10.51 -20.51
N LYS A 111 -17.85 -10.72 -21.62
CA LYS A 111 -18.44 -11.04 -22.94
C LYS A 111 -19.23 -12.35 -22.90
N GLN A 112 -18.79 -13.31 -22.10
CA GLN A 112 -19.46 -14.61 -21.91
C GLN A 112 -20.59 -14.56 -20.85
N GLY A 113 -20.78 -13.43 -20.16
CA GLY A 113 -21.75 -13.28 -19.07
C GLY A 113 -21.30 -13.90 -17.74
N GLN A 114 -20.03 -14.27 -17.61
CA GLN A 114 -19.45 -14.82 -16.39
C GLN A 114 -19.00 -13.67 -15.48
N ILE A 115 -19.80 -13.38 -14.45
CA ILE A 115 -19.57 -12.23 -13.55
C ILE A 115 -18.97 -12.66 -12.20
N GLU A 116 -18.83 -13.97 -11.97
CA GLU A 116 -18.41 -14.53 -10.68
C GLU A 116 -17.05 -14.00 -10.22
N ARG A 117 -16.08 -13.88 -11.13
CA ARG A 117 -14.74 -13.35 -10.82
C ARG A 117 -14.80 -11.91 -10.33
N ILE A 118 -15.56 -11.04 -11.00
CA ILE A 118 -15.71 -9.63 -10.62
C ILE A 118 -16.40 -9.52 -9.26
N ARG A 119 -17.37 -10.40 -8.98
CA ARG A 119 -18.02 -10.48 -7.67
C ARG A 119 -17.01 -10.88 -6.58
N GLN A 120 -16.17 -11.88 -6.83
CA GLN A 120 -15.12 -12.28 -5.90
C GLN A 120 -14.09 -11.17 -5.70
N LEU A 121 -13.68 -10.48 -6.77
CA LEU A 121 -12.78 -9.32 -6.69
C LEU A 121 -13.38 -8.21 -5.83
N LYS A 122 -14.69 -7.96 -5.96
CA LYS A 122 -15.40 -6.97 -5.14
C LYS A 122 -15.41 -7.37 -3.66
N GLU A 123 -15.74 -8.62 -3.36
CA GLU A 123 -15.76 -9.13 -1.98
C GLU A 123 -14.37 -9.11 -1.34
N GLN A 124 -13.33 -9.50 -2.09
CA GLN A 124 -11.94 -9.40 -1.65
C GLN A 124 -11.52 -7.94 -1.41
N PHE A 125 -11.95 -7.03 -2.28
CA PHE A 125 -11.67 -5.62 -2.14
C PHE A 125 -12.32 -5.04 -0.88
N GLU A 126 -13.60 -5.31 -0.64
CA GLU A 126 -14.31 -4.92 0.59
C GLU A 126 -13.64 -5.52 1.83
N THR A 127 -13.33 -6.81 1.81
CA THR A 127 -12.67 -7.46 2.95
C THR A 127 -11.27 -6.88 3.20
N SER A 128 -10.52 -6.60 2.14
CA SER A 128 -9.17 -6.06 2.23
C SER A 128 -9.17 -4.62 2.71
N THR A 129 -10.12 -3.77 2.29
CA THR A 129 -10.23 -2.40 2.82
C THR A 129 -10.56 -2.44 4.31
N PHE A 130 -11.55 -3.23 4.73
CA PHE A 130 -11.89 -3.40 6.16
C PHE A 130 -10.74 -3.99 7.00
N ALA A 131 -10.00 -4.96 6.47
CA ALA A 131 -8.89 -5.60 7.20
C ALA A 131 -7.69 -4.67 7.37
N ILE A 132 -7.44 -3.78 6.40
CA ILE A 132 -6.39 -2.76 6.47
C ILE A 132 -6.77 -1.69 7.48
N ASP A 133 -8.04 -1.25 7.50
CA ASP A 133 -8.54 -0.28 8.50
C ASP A 133 -8.47 -0.81 9.93
N LEU A 134 -8.82 -2.08 10.16
CA LEU A 134 -8.75 -2.69 11.49
C LEU A 134 -7.30 -2.85 11.98
N LYS A 135 -6.37 -3.20 11.09
CA LYS A 135 -4.93 -3.24 11.42
C LYS A 135 -4.39 -1.85 11.71
N ARG A 136 -4.83 -0.83 10.96
CA ARG A 136 -4.45 0.56 11.19
C ARG A 136 -4.95 1.10 12.53
N ALA A 137 -6.20 0.80 12.91
CA ALA A 137 -6.76 1.16 14.20
C ALA A 137 -5.96 0.55 15.38
N LYS A 138 -5.53 -0.72 15.25
CA LYS A 138 -4.67 -1.36 16.26
C LYS A 138 -3.29 -0.71 16.36
N ILE A 139 -2.65 -0.42 15.23
CA ILE A 139 -1.32 0.22 15.20
C ILE A 139 -1.39 1.64 15.79
N GLN A 140 -2.45 2.38 15.51
CA GLN A 140 -2.66 3.73 16.05
C GLN A 140 -2.84 3.70 17.57
N GLN A 141 -3.66 2.78 18.09
CA GLN A 141 -3.83 2.58 19.54
C GLN A 141 -2.53 2.19 20.24
N GLU A 142 -1.73 1.32 19.62
CA GLU A 142 -0.45 0.88 20.19
C GLU A 142 0.58 2.03 20.20
N GLN A 143 0.63 2.84 19.14
CA GLN A 143 1.48 4.04 19.10
C GLN A 143 1.05 5.11 20.11
N GLU A 144 -0.26 5.33 20.29
CA GLU A 144 -0.79 6.29 21.26
C GLU A 144 -0.54 5.81 22.71
N PHE A 145 -0.66 4.50 22.96
CA PHE A 145 -0.29 3.90 24.24
C PHE A 145 1.20 4.06 24.53
N LEU A 146 2.06 3.84 23.53
CA LEU A 146 3.51 4.06 23.65
C LEU A 146 3.87 5.54 23.89
N GLN A 147 3.20 6.48 23.20
CA GLN A 147 3.39 7.91 23.45
C GLN A 147 2.93 8.33 24.84
N ARG A 148 1.80 7.80 25.30
CA ARG A 148 1.30 8.07 26.66
C ARG A 148 2.21 7.49 27.74
N ALA A 149 2.74 6.28 27.54
CA ALA A 149 3.72 5.68 28.44
C ALA A 149 5.05 6.46 28.45
N ALA A 150 5.46 7.03 27.30
CA ALA A 150 6.64 7.88 27.22
C ALA A 150 6.47 9.21 27.97
N MET A 151 5.28 9.85 27.92
CA MET A 151 5.00 11.07 28.71
C MET A 151 4.94 10.82 30.23
N VAL A 152 4.52 9.62 30.67
CA VAL A 152 4.51 9.26 32.10
C VAL A 152 5.93 9.05 32.65
N ALA A 153 6.90 8.68 31.80
CA ALA A 153 8.28 8.48 32.21
C ALA A 153 9.07 9.79 32.46
N GLU A 154 8.50 10.97 32.16
CA GLU A 154 9.09 12.29 32.47
C GLU A 154 8.66 12.86 33.83
N ASN A 155 7.67 12.27 34.52
CA ASN A 155 7.30 12.68 35.87
C ASN A 155 7.67 11.57 36.86
N GLY A 156 8.76 11.82 37.62
CA GLY A 156 9.55 10.81 38.32
C GLY A 156 8.79 9.91 39.29
N GLY A 157 9.13 8.61 39.21
CA GLY A 157 8.95 7.63 40.25
C GLY A 157 10.18 6.73 40.26
N GLU A 158 11.10 6.98 41.18
CA GLU A 158 12.24 6.11 41.44
C GLU A 158 11.73 4.76 41.95
N MET A 159 11.92 3.71 41.15
CA MET A 159 11.70 2.33 41.57
C MET A 159 13.08 1.72 41.76
N GLU A 160 13.52 1.60 43.01
CA GLU A 160 14.72 0.83 43.35
C GLU A 160 14.47 -0.64 43.00
N VAL A 161 15.22 -1.15 42.02
CA VAL A 161 15.34 -2.57 41.71
C VAL A 161 16.65 -3.04 42.33
N ASP A 162 16.53 -3.90 43.34
CA ASP A 162 17.66 -4.59 43.96
C ASP A 162 18.36 -5.47 42.90
N ASP A 163 19.62 -5.12 42.59
CA ASP A 163 20.43 -5.69 41.51
C ASP A 163 21.22 -6.91 41.99
N THR A 164 20.59 -7.77 42.80
CA THR A 164 21.19 -9.03 43.24
C THR A 164 20.98 -10.11 42.16
N PRO A 165 22.05 -10.65 41.53
CA PRO A 165 21.89 -11.67 40.51
C PRO A 165 21.42 -12.99 41.15
N ALA A 166 20.20 -13.41 40.82
CA ALA A 166 19.70 -14.72 41.18
C ALA A 166 20.46 -15.80 40.38
N VAL A 167 21.22 -16.64 41.10
CA VAL A 167 21.96 -17.78 40.56
C VAL A 167 21.11 -19.03 40.83
N ASP A 168 20.76 -19.77 39.78
CA ASP A 168 19.99 -21.02 39.90
C ASP A 168 20.87 -22.15 40.47
N GLU A 169 20.25 -23.19 41.05
CA GLU A 169 20.94 -24.32 41.73
C GLU A 169 21.88 -25.15 40.80
N ASP A 170 21.79 -24.96 39.49
CA ASP A 170 22.67 -25.59 38.49
C ASP A 170 23.87 -24.71 38.07
N GLY A 171 24.09 -23.56 38.72
CA GLY A 171 25.27 -22.71 38.47
C GLY A 171 25.31 -22.01 37.11
N PHE A 172 24.20 -22.03 36.36
CA PHE A 172 24.04 -21.28 35.12
C PHE A 172 23.22 -20.00 35.36
N GLN A 173 23.72 -18.89 34.80
CA GLN A 173 23.13 -17.56 34.97
C GLN A 173 22.06 -17.30 33.88
N THR A 174 20.80 -17.10 34.28
CA THR A 174 19.69 -16.85 33.36
C THR A 174 19.84 -15.48 32.67
N ILE A 175 20.03 -15.47 31.34
CA ILE A 175 20.17 -14.24 30.54
C ILE A 175 18.82 -13.53 30.47
N ARG A 176 18.67 -12.42 31.21
CA ARG A 176 17.55 -11.48 31.06
C ARG A 176 17.91 -10.39 30.05
N ARG A 177 16.98 -10.06 29.15
CA ARG A 177 17.12 -8.94 28.21
C ARG A 177 17.31 -7.63 28.99
N SER A 178 18.40 -6.93 28.72
CA SER A 178 18.73 -5.66 29.36
C SER A 178 17.65 -4.61 29.06
N THR A 179 17.19 -3.92 30.10
CA THR A 179 16.28 -2.76 30.02
C THR A 179 17.01 -1.44 29.84
N ARG A 180 18.30 -1.45 29.45
CA ARG A 180 19.08 -0.23 29.23
C ARG A 180 18.35 0.66 28.21
N LYS A 181 17.88 1.83 28.65
CA LYS A 181 17.33 2.89 27.78
C LYS A 181 18.29 3.05 26.61
N LYS A 182 17.82 2.80 25.39
CA LYS A 182 18.56 3.10 24.16
C LYS A 182 18.93 4.58 24.23
N ALA A 183 20.23 4.87 24.33
CA ALA A 183 20.70 6.25 24.22
C ALA A 183 20.23 6.80 22.87
N GLN A 184 19.70 8.02 22.87
CA GLN A 184 19.32 8.74 21.66
C GLN A 184 20.50 8.67 20.66
N PRO A 185 20.26 8.34 19.37
CA PRO A 185 21.32 8.31 18.37
C PRO A 185 21.98 9.69 18.33
N LYS A 186 23.31 9.73 18.47
CA LYS A 186 24.07 10.99 18.43
C LYS A 186 23.90 11.59 17.04
N PHE A 187 23.23 12.73 16.95
CA PHE A 187 23.05 13.46 15.70
C PHE A 187 24.41 13.98 15.21
N TYR A 188 24.63 13.97 13.90
CA TYR A 188 25.86 14.48 13.28
C TYR A 188 25.99 15.98 13.56
N ASP A 189 27.12 16.39 14.15
CA ASP A 189 27.42 17.80 14.41
C ASP A 189 28.10 18.41 13.17
N PRO A 190 27.45 19.38 12.49
CA PRO A 190 27.98 19.98 11.26
C PRO A 190 29.24 20.84 11.48
N ALA A 191 29.64 21.09 12.74
CA ALA A 191 30.85 21.83 13.08
C ALA A 191 32.08 20.94 13.35
N VAL A 192 31.97 19.61 13.17
CA VAL A 192 33.12 18.71 13.36
C VAL A 192 34.20 19.00 12.32
N GLN A 193 35.35 19.50 12.79
CA GLN A 193 36.57 19.60 11.99
C GLN A 193 37.49 18.42 12.28
N PHE A 194 38.23 17.99 11.25
CA PHE A 194 39.18 16.90 11.37
C PHE A 194 40.26 17.22 12.41
N PRO A 195 40.57 16.31 13.35
CA PRO A 195 41.72 16.47 14.21
C PRO A 195 42.98 16.65 13.36
N GLY A 196 43.62 17.83 13.44
CA GLY A 196 44.82 18.17 12.67
C GLY A 196 44.61 19.05 11.44
N ALA A 197 43.42 19.58 11.19
CA ALA A 197 43.24 20.63 10.19
C ALA A 197 43.81 21.97 10.73
N GLN A 198 44.96 22.38 10.19
CA GLN A 198 45.45 23.77 10.22
C GLN A 198 45.08 24.46 8.91
#